data_AF-A0A9D8WYP2-F1
#
_entry.id   AF-A0A9D8WYP2-F1
#
_cell.length_a   1.000
_cell.length_b   1.000
_cell.length_c   1.000
_cell.angle_alpha   90.00
_cell.angle_beta   90.00
_cell.angle_gamma   90.00
#
_symmetry.space_group_name_H-M   'P 1'
#
loop_
_entity.id
_entity.type
_entity.pdbx_description
1 polymer ?
#
loop_
_entity_poly.entity_id
_entity_poly.type
_entity_poly.pdbx_seq_one_letter_code
_entity_poly.pdbx_strand_id
1 'polypeptide(L)'
;MNTAKGFVVFNNIKLPISASIQEALSVAKKRALRLGISGEVKSYTVYKRSIDARRKDNILFVYSIAARGDYKLPDAAALSSVDASVQSDGSLPDFAFGDERMSCPPVVVGTGPAGLFAALLLAEYGYKPVVLERGGSVAERQEAYRKFTKERILCEDTNIQFGAGGAGTFSDGKLVTRIGDPLSSYVLSRLTELGAPREILYTARPHIGTDILASVVDAAIGEIERLGGRVLFNTKYISHKESLGKVSSVKTSRGEIECGALILAVGHSARDTYKMLIEGGTDIIPKDFSVGMRIEHLRSDIDSAM
;
A
#
# COMPACT_ATOMS: atom_id res chain seq x y z
N MET A 1 -8.21 7.26 -25.39
CA MET A 1 -7.91 8.52 -24.68
C MET A 1 -8.87 8.64 -23.50
N ASN A 2 -8.50 8.06 -22.36
CA ASN A 2 -9.26 8.21 -21.13
C ASN A 2 -8.76 9.49 -20.47
N THR A 3 -9.33 10.64 -20.81
CA THR A 3 -9.06 11.88 -20.06
C THR A 3 -9.56 11.63 -18.64
N ALA A 4 -8.65 11.44 -17.68
CA ALA A 4 -8.99 11.27 -16.28
C ALA A 4 -9.98 12.38 -15.90
N LYS A 5 -11.22 12.00 -15.58
CA LYS A 5 -12.23 12.96 -15.13
C LYS A 5 -11.73 13.55 -13.81
N GLY A 6 -11.25 14.79 -13.87
CA GLY A 6 -10.88 15.54 -12.69
C GLY A 6 -12.11 15.81 -11.82
N PHE A 7 -11.90 15.95 -10.53
CA PHE A 7 -12.91 16.38 -9.57
C PHE A 7 -12.36 17.51 -8.70
N VAL A 8 -13.26 18.36 -8.19
CA VAL A 8 -12.92 19.49 -7.34
C VAL A 8 -12.79 19.03 -5.89
N VAL A 9 -11.72 19.47 -5.24
CA VAL A 9 -11.48 19.32 -3.81
C VAL A 9 -11.50 20.68 -3.15
N PHE A 10 -12.40 20.87 -2.19
CA PHE A 10 -12.48 22.07 -1.36
C PHE A 10 -11.57 21.91 -0.14
N ASN A 11 -10.49 22.68 -0.10
CA ASN A 11 -9.43 22.58 0.91
C ASN A 11 -9.64 23.54 2.07
N ASN A 12 -8.81 23.40 3.12
CA ASN A 12 -8.73 24.34 4.24
C ASN A 12 -10.07 24.58 4.98
N ILE A 13 -10.95 23.58 5.03
CA ILE A 13 -12.18 23.66 5.83
C ILE A 13 -11.79 23.37 7.29
N LYS A 14 -11.61 24.43 8.06
CA LYS A 14 -11.20 24.37 9.48
C LYS A 14 -12.43 24.31 10.37
N LEU A 15 -12.48 23.31 11.24
CA LEU A 15 -13.57 23.12 12.20
C LEU A 15 -13.01 22.72 13.57
N PRO A 16 -13.70 23.06 14.68
CA PRO A 16 -13.39 22.51 16.00
C PRO A 16 -13.37 20.97 15.98
N ILE A 17 -12.57 20.35 16.85
CA ILE A 17 -12.51 18.88 16.93
C ILE A 17 -13.84 18.23 17.35
N SER A 18 -14.73 18.99 17.98
CA SER A 18 -16.10 18.57 18.32
C SER A 18 -17.05 18.57 17.12
N ALA A 19 -16.67 19.18 16.00
CA ALA A 19 -17.50 19.25 14.82
C ALA A 19 -17.59 17.90 14.10
N SER A 20 -18.77 17.64 13.56
CA SER A 20 -19.07 16.46 12.77
C SER A 20 -18.52 16.57 11.34
N ILE A 21 -18.31 15.42 10.69
CA ILE A 21 -17.97 15.37 9.26
C ILE A 21 -19.08 16.04 8.40
N GLN A 22 -20.34 15.98 8.82
CA GLN A 22 -21.45 16.60 8.09
C GLN A 22 -21.33 18.12 7.99
N GLU A 23 -20.77 18.77 9.01
CA GLU A 23 -20.49 20.21 8.96
C GLU A 23 -19.43 20.54 7.90
N ALA A 24 -18.38 19.74 7.80
CA ALA A 24 -17.36 19.91 6.74
C ALA A 24 -17.98 19.73 5.34
N LEU A 25 -18.84 18.72 5.16
CA LEU A 25 -19.57 18.50 3.90
C LEU A 25 -20.50 19.67 3.57
N SER A 26 -21.17 20.25 4.57
CA SER A 26 -22.05 21.43 4.39
C SER A 26 -21.27 22.66 3.92
N VAL A 27 -20.09 22.92 4.49
CA VAL A 27 -19.20 24.00 4.03
C VAL A 27 -18.75 23.77 2.58
N ALA A 28 -18.37 22.54 2.23
CA ALA A 28 -17.97 22.21 0.86
C ALA A 28 -19.12 22.40 -0.14
N LYS A 29 -20.34 21.95 0.19
CA LYS A 29 -21.53 22.18 -0.64
C LYS A 29 -21.77 23.66 -0.89
N LYS A 30 -21.72 24.50 0.16
CA LYS A 30 -21.86 25.97 0.04
C LYS A 30 -20.81 26.59 -0.88
N ARG A 31 -19.56 26.12 -0.82
CA ARG A 31 -18.49 26.57 -1.71
C ARG A 31 -18.72 26.10 -3.16
N ALA A 32 -19.23 24.90 -3.37
CA ALA A 32 -19.55 24.37 -4.69
C ALA A 32 -20.66 25.20 -5.39
N LEU A 33 -21.69 25.61 -4.64
CA LEU A 33 -22.74 26.52 -5.16
C LEU A 33 -22.16 27.84 -5.69
N ARG A 34 -21.13 28.40 -5.04
CA ARG A 34 -20.45 29.63 -5.51
C ARG A 34 -19.68 29.42 -6.81
N LEU A 35 -19.28 28.19 -7.11
CA LEU A 35 -18.62 27.81 -8.36
C LEU A 35 -19.62 27.39 -9.45
N GLY A 36 -20.93 27.48 -9.21
CA GLY A 36 -21.95 26.97 -10.14
C GLY A 36 -21.99 25.45 -10.24
N ILE A 37 -21.33 24.74 -9.33
CA ILE A 37 -21.32 23.27 -9.27
C ILE A 37 -22.53 22.83 -8.43
N SER A 38 -23.72 22.80 -9.04
CA SER A 38 -24.96 22.36 -8.38
C SER A 38 -25.78 21.42 -9.26
N GLY A 39 -26.33 20.33 -8.70
CA GLY A 39 -27.21 19.37 -9.39
C GLY A 39 -26.51 18.20 -10.07
N GLU A 40 -25.26 18.36 -10.50
CA GLU A 40 -24.48 17.33 -11.23
C GLU A 40 -23.45 16.60 -10.35
N VAL A 41 -23.34 16.97 -9.08
CA VAL A 41 -22.46 16.30 -8.11
C VAL A 41 -23.12 15.03 -7.61
N LYS A 42 -22.47 13.89 -7.89
CA LYS A 42 -22.89 12.55 -7.45
C LYS A 42 -22.59 12.31 -5.98
N SER A 43 -21.47 12.82 -5.47
CA SER A 43 -21.09 12.62 -4.06
C SER A 43 -20.15 13.70 -3.52
N TYR A 44 -20.25 13.93 -2.21
CA TYR A 44 -19.26 14.66 -1.42
C TYR A 44 -18.63 13.70 -0.43
N THR A 45 -17.31 13.57 -0.43
CA THR A 45 -16.57 12.68 0.48
C THR A 45 -15.37 13.38 1.08
N VAL A 46 -14.96 12.95 2.27
CA VAL A 46 -13.70 13.44 2.87
C VAL A 46 -12.55 12.95 2.01
N TYR A 47 -11.84 13.89 1.39
CA TYR A 47 -10.61 13.63 0.63
C TYR A 47 -9.41 13.56 1.56
N LYS A 48 -9.34 14.49 2.52
CA LYS A 48 -8.29 14.54 3.53
C LYS A 48 -8.81 15.12 4.84
N ARG A 49 -8.31 14.63 5.96
CA ARG A 49 -8.48 15.19 7.31
C ARG A 49 -7.11 15.23 7.98
N SER A 50 -6.74 16.41 8.46
CA SER A 50 -5.54 16.65 9.25
C SER A 50 -5.89 17.44 10.52
N ILE A 51 -4.91 17.61 11.40
CA ILE A 51 -5.07 18.36 12.65
C ILE A 51 -4.14 19.57 12.59
N ASP A 52 -4.67 20.76 12.87
CA ASP A 52 -3.89 21.96 13.19
C ASP A 52 -3.83 22.09 14.71
N ALA A 53 -2.70 21.68 15.29
CA ALA A 53 -2.44 21.69 16.73
C ALA A 53 -1.41 22.75 17.14
N ARG A 54 -1.16 23.77 16.30
CA ARG A 54 -0.14 24.81 16.58
C ARG A 54 -0.50 25.69 17.78
N ARG A 55 -1.79 25.77 18.13
CA ARG A 55 -2.31 26.48 19.30
C ARG A 55 -3.00 25.46 20.20
N LYS A 56 -2.44 25.23 21.39
CA LYS A 56 -2.91 24.17 22.31
C LYS A 56 -4.36 24.41 22.79
N ASP A 57 -4.77 25.66 22.91
CA ASP A 57 -6.12 26.11 23.28
C ASP A 57 -7.13 26.06 22.12
N ASN A 58 -6.67 25.86 20.89
CA ASN A 58 -7.51 25.90 19.69
C ASN A 58 -7.05 24.89 18.64
N ILE A 59 -7.26 23.61 18.98
CA ILE A 59 -7.00 22.49 18.08
C ILE A 59 -8.15 22.37 17.08
N LEU A 60 -7.83 22.35 15.80
CA LEU A 60 -8.80 22.30 14.72
C LEU A 60 -8.57 21.07 13.84
N PHE A 61 -9.65 20.44 13.40
CA PHE A 61 -9.60 19.59 12.22
C PHE A 61 -9.55 20.46 10.97
N VAL A 62 -8.69 20.08 10.03
CA VAL A 62 -8.60 20.68 8.70
C VAL A 62 -9.01 19.64 7.68
N TYR A 63 -10.17 19.85 7.07
CA TYR A 63 -10.75 18.98 6.07
C TYR A 63 -10.47 19.46 4.65
N SER A 64 -10.34 18.50 3.76
CA SER A 64 -10.47 18.66 2.32
C SER A 64 -11.59 17.74 1.85
N ILE A 65 -12.57 18.29 1.14
CA ILE A 65 -13.77 17.54 0.70
C ILE A 65 -13.77 17.46 -0.82
N ALA A 66 -13.79 16.24 -1.36
CA ALA A 66 -13.94 15.98 -2.78
C ALA A 66 -15.41 16.03 -3.17
N ALA A 67 -15.73 16.73 -4.26
CA ALA A 67 -17.02 16.70 -4.93
C ALA A 67 -16.87 15.93 -6.23
N ARG A 68 -17.42 14.71 -6.35
CA ARG A 68 -17.35 13.91 -7.58
C ARG A 68 -18.67 14.00 -8.32
N GLY A 69 -18.63 14.19 -9.64
CA GLY A 69 -19.81 14.37 -10.46
C GLY A 69 -19.49 14.57 -11.92
N ASP A 70 -20.53 14.79 -12.71
CA ASP A 70 -20.42 15.07 -14.15
C ASP A 70 -20.67 16.56 -14.39
N TYR A 71 -19.75 17.40 -13.93
CA TYR A 71 -19.83 18.86 -14.07
C TYR A 71 -18.61 19.42 -14.78
N LYS A 72 -18.77 20.60 -15.40
CA LYS A 72 -17.65 21.32 -16.02
C LYS A 72 -16.68 21.81 -14.94
N LEU A 73 -15.40 21.49 -15.09
CA LEU A 73 -14.36 21.97 -14.18
C LEU A 73 -14.26 23.50 -14.25
N PRO A 74 -14.32 24.22 -13.11
CA PRO A 74 -14.09 25.66 -13.08
C PRO A 74 -12.63 26.00 -13.42
N ASP A 75 -12.39 27.25 -13.81
CA ASP A 75 -11.03 27.75 -14.03
C ASP A 75 -10.25 27.94 -12.70
N ALA A 76 -8.94 28.14 -12.83
CA ALA A 76 -8.05 28.27 -11.68
C ALA A 76 -8.35 29.48 -10.78
N ALA A 77 -8.86 30.59 -11.34
CA ALA A 77 -9.18 31.79 -10.58
C ALA A 77 -10.42 31.57 -9.72
N ALA A 78 -11.46 30.97 -10.29
CA ALA A 78 -12.68 30.59 -9.58
C ALA A 78 -12.36 29.60 -8.45
N LEU A 79 -11.55 28.56 -8.71
CA LEU A 79 -11.14 27.59 -7.70
C LEU A 79 -10.39 28.25 -6.53
N SER A 80 -9.44 29.14 -6.83
CA SER A 80 -8.65 29.85 -5.82
C SER A 80 -9.52 30.71 -4.89
N SER A 81 -10.60 31.30 -5.42
CA SER A 81 -11.52 32.16 -4.64
C SER A 81 -12.25 31.45 -3.49
N VAL A 82 -12.28 30.11 -3.50
CA VAL A 82 -12.96 29.28 -2.49
C VAL A 82 -12.05 28.20 -1.88
N ASP A 83 -10.73 28.38 -1.97
CA ASP A 83 -9.71 27.41 -1.53
C ASP A 83 -9.91 26.01 -2.15
N ALA A 84 -10.20 25.93 -3.44
CA ALA A 84 -10.41 24.66 -4.13
C ALA A 84 -9.27 24.32 -5.11
N SER A 85 -9.13 23.03 -5.42
CA SER A 85 -8.17 22.50 -6.39
C SER A 85 -8.80 21.37 -7.21
N VAL A 86 -8.35 21.14 -8.43
CA VAL A 86 -8.71 19.94 -9.19
C VAL A 86 -7.76 18.80 -8.85
N GLN A 87 -8.31 17.62 -8.64
CA GLN A 87 -7.58 16.35 -8.47
C GLN A 87 -8.09 15.34 -9.49
N SER A 88 -7.29 14.34 -9.82
CA SER A 88 -7.72 13.17 -10.60
C SER A 88 -7.87 11.96 -9.70
N ASP A 89 -8.80 11.05 -10.03
CA ASP A 89 -8.82 9.76 -9.35
C ASP A 89 -7.54 8.99 -9.73
N GLY A 90 -6.89 8.38 -8.73
CA GLY A 90 -5.75 7.50 -8.96
C GLY A 90 -6.22 6.19 -9.55
N SER A 91 -6.50 6.16 -10.85
CA SER A 91 -6.76 4.92 -11.57
C SER A 91 -5.44 4.22 -11.88
N LEU A 92 -5.51 2.90 -12.02
CA LEU A 92 -4.43 2.16 -12.67
C LEU A 92 -4.19 2.76 -14.07
N PRO A 93 -2.94 2.78 -14.56
CA PRO A 93 -2.67 3.17 -15.93
C PRO A 93 -3.34 2.18 -16.90
N ASP A 94 -3.64 2.66 -18.11
CA ASP A 94 -4.00 1.76 -19.20
C ASP A 94 -2.78 0.89 -19.53
N PHE A 95 -2.81 -0.38 -19.13
CA PHE A 95 -1.73 -1.32 -19.42
C PHE A 95 -1.72 -1.67 -20.91
N ALA A 96 -0.53 -1.66 -21.50
CA ALA A 96 -0.32 -2.27 -22.81
C ALA A 96 -0.16 -3.79 -22.61
N PHE A 97 -1.07 -4.56 -23.19
CA PHE A 97 -1.00 -6.03 -23.16
C PHE A 97 -0.22 -6.55 -24.36
N GLY A 98 0.57 -7.60 -24.15
CA GLY A 98 1.15 -8.38 -25.24
C GLY A 98 0.09 -9.17 -26.01
N ASP A 99 0.44 -9.62 -27.21
CA ASP A 99 -0.34 -10.46 -28.10
C ASP A 99 -0.05 -11.96 -27.92
N GLU A 100 1.10 -12.30 -27.32
CA GLU A 100 1.47 -13.68 -27.01
C GLU A 100 0.86 -14.17 -25.69
N ARG A 101 0.32 -15.39 -25.71
CA ARG A 101 -0.12 -16.07 -24.50
C ARG A 101 1.08 -16.54 -23.69
N MET A 102 1.13 -16.18 -22.41
CA MET A 102 2.17 -16.65 -21.50
C MET A 102 2.09 -18.18 -21.33
N SER A 103 3.19 -18.89 -21.62
CA SER A 103 3.25 -20.35 -21.61
C SER A 103 3.18 -20.96 -20.21
N CYS A 104 3.75 -20.26 -19.22
CA CYS A 104 3.79 -20.66 -17.82
C CYS A 104 3.37 -19.47 -16.94
N PRO A 105 2.72 -19.69 -15.80
CA PRO A 105 2.34 -18.60 -14.90
C PRO A 105 3.52 -17.70 -14.50
N PRO A 106 3.29 -16.41 -14.22
CA PRO A 106 4.31 -15.56 -13.64
C PRO A 106 4.58 -15.97 -12.20
N VAL A 107 5.85 -15.88 -11.78
CA VAL A 107 6.27 -16.10 -10.40
C VAL A 107 6.53 -14.77 -9.71
N VAL A 108 6.04 -14.63 -8.49
CA VAL A 108 6.32 -13.49 -7.60
C VAL A 108 7.06 -14.01 -6.37
N VAL A 109 8.23 -13.47 -6.07
CA VAL A 109 9.02 -13.87 -4.90
C VAL A 109 8.86 -12.85 -3.78
N GLY A 110 8.28 -13.29 -2.68
CA GLY A 110 8.01 -12.49 -1.48
C GLY A 110 6.55 -12.09 -1.36
N THR A 111 6.02 -12.18 -0.14
CA THR A 111 4.66 -11.73 0.22
C THR A 111 4.67 -10.41 1.00
N GLY A 112 5.73 -9.61 0.88
CA GLY A 112 5.70 -8.22 1.34
C GLY A 112 4.70 -7.38 0.53
N PRO A 113 4.45 -6.11 0.91
CA PRO A 113 3.46 -5.26 0.24
C PRO A 113 3.63 -5.20 -1.29
N ALA A 114 4.86 -5.06 -1.78
CA ALA A 114 5.14 -5.04 -3.22
C ALA A 114 4.74 -6.36 -3.92
N GLY A 115 5.08 -7.50 -3.32
CA GLY A 115 4.77 -8.81 -3.89
C GLY A 115 3.28 -9.14 -3.81
N LEU A 116 2.61 -8.81 -2.71
CA LEU A 116 1.16 -8.99 -2.56
C LEU A 116 0.38 -8.19 -3.60
N PHE A 117 0.70 -6.91 -3.78
CA PHE A 117 0.02 -6.08 -4.77
C PHE A 117 0.33 -6.51 -6.21
N ALA A 118 1.58 -6.92 -6.50
CA ALA A 118 1.92 -7.47 -7.81
C ALA A 118 1.13 -8.76 -8.11
N ALA A 119 1.07 -9.69 -7.15
CA ALA A 119 0.34 -10.94 -7.29
C ALA A 119 -1.17 -10.73 -7.39
N LEU A 120 -1.74 -9.84 -6.56
CA LEU A 120 -3.16 -9.53 -6.60
C LEU A 120 -3.55 -8.96 -7.97
N LEU A 121 -2.80 -7.98 -8.46
CA LEU A 121 -3.05 -7.39 -9.78
C LEU A 121 -2.92 -8.45 -10.89
N LEU A 122 -1.85 -9.27 -10.89
CA LEU A 122 -1.71 -10.36 -11.86
C LEU A 122 -2.89 -11.35 -11.81
N ALA A 123 -3.39 -11.67 -10.61
CA ALA A 123 -4.53 -12.56 -10.43
C ALA A 123 -5.85 -11.93 -10.92
N GLU A 124 -6.08 -10.63 -10.66
CA GLU A 124 -7.23 -9.85 -11.16
C GLU A 124 -7.28 -9.84 -12.70
N TYR A 125 -6.12 -9.78 -13.36
CA TYR A 125 -5.99 -9.88 -14.81
C TYR A 125 -5.93 -11.33 -15.35
N GLY A 126 -6.11 -12.33 -14.48
CA GLY A 126 -6.25 -13.73 -14.88
C GLY A 126 -4.94 -14.47 -15.17
N TYR A 127 -3.78 -13.90 -14.82
CA TYR A 127 -2.47 -14.53 -15.05
C TYR A 127 -2.13 -15.67 -14.08
N LYS A 128 -2.93 -15.87 -13.01
CA LYS A 128 -2.80 -17.00 -12.06
C LYS A 128 -1.38 -17.12 -11.47
N PRO A 129 -0.84 -16.07 -10.83
CA PRO A 129 0.56 -16.04 -10.38
C PRO A 129 0.86 -17.12 -9.34
N VAL A 130 2.11 -17.59 -9.33
CA VAL A 130 2.66 -18.43 -8.26
C VAL A 130 3.53 -17.56 -7.36
N VAL A 131 3.10 -17.35 -6.12
CA VAL A 131 3.81 -16.55 -5.13
C VAL A 131 4.66 -17.45 -4.25
N LEU A 132 5.95 -17.15 -4.12
CA LEU A 132 6.90 -17.88 -3.29
C LEU A 132 7.21 -17.05 -2.04
N GLU A 133 6.99 -17.61 -0.86
CA GLU A 133 7.37 -16.99 0.41
C GLU A 133 8.31 -17.93 1.17
N ARG A 134 9.49 -17.42 1.56
CA ARG A 134 10.47 -18.23 2.30
C ARG A 134 9.98 -18.57 3.70
N GLY A 135 9.25 -17.64 4.33
CA GLY A 135 8.72 -17.83 5.67
C GLY A 135 7.34 -18.50 5.69
N GLY A 136 6.85 -18.70 6.90
CA GLY A 136 5.53 -19.27 7.14
C GLY A 136 4.37 -18.28 6.94
N SER A 137 3.17 -18.84 7.00
CA SER A 137 1.89 -18.14 7.15
C SER A 137 1.87 -17.20 8.37
N VAL A 138 0.83 -16.37 8.48
CA VAL A 138 0.67 -15.44 9.63
C VAL A 138 0.72 -16.20 10.96
N ALA A 139 0.02 -17.34 11.07
CA ALA A 139 -0.02 -18.15 12.28
C ALA A 139 1.37 -18.76 12.62
N GLU A 140 2.06 -19.34 11.64
CA GLU A 140 3.41 -19.88 11.84
C GLU A 140 4.40 -18.78 12.26
N ARG A 141 4.24 -17.58 11.70
CA ARG A 141 5.09 -16.43 12.01
C ARG A 141 4.86 -15.87 13.40
N GLN A 142 3.61 -15.82 13.86
CA GLN A 142 3.29 -15.48 15.26
C GLN A 142 3.94 -16.47 16.23
N GLU A 143 3.89 -17.77 15.93
CA GLU A 143 4.53 -18.78 16.77
C GLU A 143 6.06 -18.66 16.76
N ALA A 144 6.68 -18.44 15.60
CA ALA A 144 8.11 -18.21 15.49
C ALA A 144 8.54 -16.95 16.29
N TYR A 145 7.77 -15.87 16.20
CA TYR A 145 8.01 -14.65 16.98
C TYR A 145 7.88 -14.88 18.49
N ARG A 146 6.88 -15.67 18.92
CA ARG A 146 6.70 -16.06 20.33
C ARG A 146 7.90 -16.85 20.85
N LYS A 147 8.35 -17.87 20.11
CA LYS A 147 9.54 -18.67 20.46
C LYS A 147 10.79 -17.80 20.55
N PHE A 148 11.00 -16.90 19.59
CA PHE A 148 12.13 -15.98 19.64
C PHE A 148 12.09 -15.06 20.87
N THR A 149 10.92 -14.49 21.18
CA THR A 149 10.79 -13.52 22.27
C THR A 149 10.90 -14.18 23.65
N LYS A 150 10.29 -15.36 23.84
CA LYS A 150 10.25 -16.07 25.13
C LYS A 150 11.47 -16.97 25.35
N GLU A 151 11.91 -17.68 24.31
CA GLU A 151 12.86 -18.78 24.41
C GLU A 151 14.20 -18.46 23.72
N ARG A 152 14.32 -17.30 23.05
CA ARG A 152 15.50 -16.86 22.28
C ARG A 152 15.88 -17.78 21.12
N ILE A 153 14.92 -18.58 20.65
CA ILE A 153 15.08 -19.47 19.49
C ILE A 153 14.69 -18.70 18.23
N LEU A 154 15.69 -18.39 17.39
CA LEU A 154 15.47 -17.72 16.09
C LEU A 154 15.22 -18.75 15.00
N CYS A 155 14.15 -18.55 14.22
CA CYS A 155 13.99 -19.19 12.92
C CYS A 155 14.45 -18.21 11.82
N GLU A 156 15.48 -18.57 11.06
CA GLU A 156 16.09 -17.68 10.06
C GLU A 156 15.18 -17.42 8.85
N ASP A 157 14.29 -18.35 8.53
CA ASP A 157 13.38 -18.23 7.39
C ASP A 157 11.99 -17.69 7.76
N THR A 158 11.58 -17.78 9.03
CA THR A 158 10.28 -17.26 9.53
C THR A 158 10.50 -16.39 10.75
N ASN A 159 10.44 -15.06 10.58
CA ASN A 159 10.77 -14.11 11.64
C ASN A 159 10.17 -12.72 11.37
N ILE A 160 10.61 -11.69 12.09
CA ILE A 160 10.09 -10.32 11.93
C ILE A 160 10.28 -9.77 10.50
N GLN A 161 11.21 -10.30 9.70
CA GLN A 161 11.45 -9.87 8.32
C GLN A 161 10.73 -10.74 7.29
N PHE A 162 10.63 -12.05 7.53
CA PHE A 162 10.21 -13.05 6.54
C PHE A 162 8.95 -13.82 6.94
N GLY A 163 8.15 -14.19 5.94
CA GLY A 163 6.83 -14.81 6.06
C GLY A 163 5.70 -13.87 5.65
N ALA A 164 4.45 -14.33 5.81
CA ALA A 164 3.25 -13.67 5.29
C ALA A 164 3.20 -12.16 5.58
N GLY A 165 3.08 -11.35 4.52
CA GLY A 165 3.02 -9.88 4.58
C GLY A 165 4.39 -9.18 4.72
N GLY A 166 5.49 -9.95 4.77
CA GLY A 166 6.86 -9.45 4.88
C GLY A 166 7.08 -8.58 6.12
N ALA A 167 8.06 -7.66 6.07
CA ALA A 167 8.38 -6.78 7.19
C ALA A 167 7.22 -5.86 7.65
N GLY A 168 6.17 -5.70 6.83
CA GLY A 168 5.03 -4.85 7.14
C GLY A 168 4.15 -5.41 8.26
N THR A 169 3.91 -6.73 8.29
CA THR A 169 2.85 -7.37 9.10
C THR A 169 2.95 -7.10 10.59
N PHE A 170 4.17 -7.04 11.15
CA PHE A 170 4.42 -6.81 12.58
C PHE A 170 4.81 -5.36 12.88
N SER A 171 4.33 -4.42 12.08
CA SER A 171 4.56 -2.99 12.26
C SER A 171 3.29 -2.27 12.71
N ASP A 172 3.46 -1.04 13.19
CA ASP A 172 2.37 -0.10 13.47
C ASP A 172 1.52 0.23 12.22
N GLY A 173 1.92 -0.25 11.04
CA GLY A 173 1.13 -0.16 9.81
C GLY A 173 0.95 1.28 9.32
N LYS A 174 1.95 2.15 9.57
CA LYS A 174 1.92 3.55 9.11
C LYS A 174 2.02 3.60 7.59
N LEU A 175 1.03 4.19 6.94
CA LEU A 175 0.95 4.29 5.48
C LEU A 175 1.36 5.70 5.01
N VAL A 176 2.46 6.21 5.57
CA VAL A 176 2.99 7.53 5.21
C VAL A 176 3.97 7.42 4.05
N THR A 177 3.67 8.11 2.95
CA THR A 177 4.61 8.33 1.85
C THR A 177 4.89 9.81 1.69
N ARG A 178 6.12 10.15 1.26
CA ARG A 178 6.49 11.53 0.88
C ARG A 178 6.34 11.75 -0.62
N ILE A 179 5.86 10.75 -1.35
CA ILE A 179 5.70 10.78 -2.80
C ILE A 179 4.23 11.10 -3.11
N GLY A 180 4.01 12.04 -4.02
CA GLY A 180 2.67 12.40 -4.53
C GLY A 180 2.20 11.48 -5.65
N ASP A 181 2.35 10.17 -5.49
CA ASP A 181 2.00 9.19 -6.55
C ASP A 181 0.50 8.89 -6.53
N PRO A 182 -0.23 9.09 -7.66
CA PRO A 182 -1.65 8.77 -7.79
C PRO A 182 -2.00 7.31 -7.42
N LEU A 183 -1.10 6.34 -7.63
CA LEU A 183 -1.33 4.94 -7.31
C LEU A 183 -1.44 4.68 -5.80
N SER A 184 -1.01 5.62 -4.97
CA SER A 184 -1.23 5.54 -3.51
C SER A 184 -2.71 5.40 -3.18
N SER A 185 -3.59 6.09 -3.92
CA SER A 185 -5.04 5.99 -3.71
C SER A 185 -5.59 4.61 -4.07
N TYR A 186 -5.05 3.96 -5.12
CA TYR A 186 -5.39 2.57 -5.46
C TYR A 186 -4.99 1.62 -4.33
N VAL A 187 -3.75 1.73 -3.83
CA VAL A 187 -3.25 0.88 -2.73
C VAL A 187 -4.11 1.03 -1.47
N LEU A 188 -4.40 2.27 -1.05
CA LEU A 188 -5.22 2.52 0.13
C LEU A 188 -6.65 1.98 -0.04
N SER A 189 -7.26 2.16 -1.22
CA SER A 189 -8.59 1.63 -1.52
C SER A 189 -8.59 0.11 -1.41
N ARG A 190 -7.61 -0.54 -2.04
CA ARG A 190 -7.49 -1.99 -2.03
C ARG A 190 -7.32 -2.56 -0.62
N LEU A 191 -6.50 -1.92 0.21
CA LEU A 191 -6.35 -2.29 1.62
C LEU A 191 -7.68 -2.19 2.38
N THR A 192 -8.48 -1.14 2.16
CA THR A 192 -9.78 -1.01 2.83
C THR A 192 -10.78 -2.09 2.42
N GLU A 193 -10.79 -2.46 1.14
CA GLU A 193 -11.66 -3.51 0.66
C GLU A 193 -11.22 -4.90 1.14
N LEU A 194 -9.95 -5.06 1.52
CA LEU A 194 -9.39 -6.24 2.19
C LEU A 194 -9.54 -6.20 3.72
N GLY A 195 -10.25 -5.21 4.27
CA GLY A 195 -10.60 -5.14 5.69
C GLY A 195 -9.88 -4.07 6.51
N ALA A 196 -9.02 -3.25 5.90
CA ALA A 196 -8.40 -2.13 6.61
C ALA A 196 -9.43 -1.02 6.94
N PRO A 197 -9.23 -0.24 8.02
CA PRO A 197 -10.18 0.79 8.43
C PRO A 197 -10.38 1.85 7.34
N ARG A 198 -11.64 2.21 7.05
CA ARG A 198 -11.97 3.23 6.01
C ARG A 198 -11.30 4.58 6.23
N GLU A 199 -10.92 4.88 7.47
CA GLU A 199 -10.23 6.13 7.83
C GLU A 199 -8.84 6.29 7.22
N ILE A 200 -8.21 5.21 6.76
CA ILE A 200 -6.90 5.30 6.09
C ILE A 200 -6.98 6.06 4.76
N LEU A 201 -8.17 6.14 4.14
CA LEU A 201 -8.38 6.81 2.85
C LEU A 201 -8.27 8.33 2.93
N TYR A 202 -8.50 8.89 4.12
CA TYR A 202 -8.60 10.34 4.28
C TYR A 202 -7.76 10.89 5.43
N THR A 203 -7.29 10.08 6.37
CA THR A 203 -6.47 10.59 7.47
C THR A 203 -5.06 10.95 6.96
N ALA A 204 -4.54 12.12 7.33
CA ALA A 204 -3.25 12.62 6.83
C ALA A 204 -2.03 11.81 7.33
N ARG A 205 -2.18 11.08 8.44
CA ARG A 205 -1.18 10.14 8.98
C ARG A 205 -1.87 8.80 9.26
N PRO A 206 -2.22 8.06 8.19
CA PRO A 206 -2.98 6.83 8.32
C PRO A 206 -2.12 5.71 8.93
N HIS A 207 -2.75 4.91 9.77
CA HIS A 207 -2.17 3.68 10.32
C HIS A 207 -3.26 2.60 10.36
N ILE A 208 -2.87 1.34 10.19
CA ILE A 208 -3.78 0.18 10.27
C ILE A 208 -3.72 -0.46 11.65
N GLY A 209 -2.54 -0.49 12.28
CA GLY A 209 -2.26 -1.29 13.47
C GLY A 209 -1.96 -2.76 13.14
N THR A 210 -1.12 -3.39 13.98
CA THR A 210 -0.58 -4.73 13.74
C THR A 210 -1.65 -5.81 13.59
N ASP A 211 -2.63 -5.84 14.49
CA ASP A 211 -3.63 -6.91 14.55
C ASP A 211 -4.54 -6.94 13.30
N ILE A 212 -4.89 -5.76 12.79
CA ILE A 212 -5.68 -5.61 11.57
C ILE A 212 -4.82 -5.90 10.33
N LEU A 213 -3.53 -5.57 10.36
CA LEU A 213 -2.67 -5.80 9.22
C LEU A 213 -2.48 -7.29 8.93
N ALA A 214 -2.41 -8.12 9.97
CA ALA A 214 -2.36 -9.58 9.83
C ALA A 214 -3.61 -10.12 9.09
N SER A 215 -4.80 -9.68 9.48
CA SER A 215 -6.05 -10.12 8.83
C SER A 215 -6.19 -9.59 7.40
N VAL A 216 -5.73 -8.35 7.13
CA VAL A 216 -5.69 -7.79 5.78
C VAL A 216 -4.75 -8.57 4.86
N VAL A 217 -3.60 -9.02 5.38
CA VAL A 217 -2.66 -9.87 4.63
C VAL A 217 -3.29 -11.23 4.32
N ASP A 218 -3.92 -11.89 5.29
CA ASP A 218 -4.61 -13.16 5.06
C ASP A 218 -5.75 -13.01 4.05
N ALA A 219 -6.52 -11.91 4.11
CA ALA A 219 -7.54 -11.60 3.13
C ALA A 219 -6.95 -11.40 1.72
N ALA A 220 -5.81 -10.72 1.60
CA ALA A 220 -5.13 -10.53 0.31
C ALA A 220 -4.67 -11.86 -0.29
N ILE A 221 -4.09 -12.74 0.53
CA ILE A 221 -3.67 -14.09 0.11
C ILE A 221 -4.88 -14.91 -0.33
N GLY A 222 -5.95 -14.92 0.46
CA GLY A 222 -7.19 -15.61 0.12
C GLY A 222 -7.81 -15.12 -1.19
N GLU A 223 -7.73 -13.81 -1.47
CA GLU A 223 -8.22 -13.23 -2.72
C GLU A 223 -7.36 -13.66 -3.92
N ILE A 224 -6.03 -13.68 -3.78
CA ILE A 224 -5.12 -14.21 -4.81
C ILE A 224 -5.47 -15.67 -5.14
N GLU A 225 -5.69 -16.50 -4.12
CA GLU A 225 -6.04 -17.91 -4.29
C GLU A 225 -7.44 -18.09 -4.91
N ARG A 226 -8.41 -17.29 -4.48
CA ARG A 226 -9.77 -17.27 -5.06
C ARG A 226 -9.76 -16.93 -6.55
N LEU A 227 -8.85 -16.04 -6.98
CA LEU A 227 -8.64 -15.65 -8.37
C LEU A 227 -7.76 -16.65 -9.16
N GLY A 228 -7.37 -17.77 -8.55
CA GLY A 228 -6.65 -18.87 -9.19
C GLY A 228 -5.12 -18.75 -9.14
N GLY A 229 -4.58 -17.76 -8.42
CA GLY A 229 -3.18 -17.74 -8.02
C GLY A 229 -2.89 -18.79 -6.95
N ARG A 230 -1.61 -18.97 -6.61
CA ARG A 230 -1.16 -19.90 -5.57
C ARG A 230 -0.12 -19.23 -4.70
N VAL A 231 -0.24 -19.35 -3.37
CA VAL A 231 0.78 -18.86 -2.43
C VAL A 231 1.48 -20.05 -1.78
N LEU A 232 2.79 -20.15 -1.98
CA LEU A 232 3.62 -21.23 -1.47
C LEU A 232 4.49 -20.70 -0.33
N PHE A 233 4.02 -20.88 0.91
CA PHE A 233 4.81 -20.63 2.12
C PHE A 233 5.92 -21.66 2.30
N ASN A 234 6.88 -21.34 3.18
CA ASN A 234 8.03 -22.19 3.47
C ASN A 234 8.77 -22.64 2.19
N THR A 235 8.77 -21.79 1.16
CA THR A 235 9.29 -22.06 -0.18
C THR A 235 10.25 -20.95 -0.56
N LYS A 236 11.52 -21.16 -0.22
CA LYS A 236 12.58 -20.18 -0.43
C LYS A 236 13.04 -20.20 -1.89
N TYR A 237 13.07 -19.03 -2.51
CA TYR A 237 13.73 -18.82 -3.80
C TYR A 237 15.25 -18.97 -3.67
N ILE A 238 15.87 -19.75 -4.56
CA ILE A 238 17.31 -20.03 -4.56
C ILE A 238 17.98 -19.38 -5.76
N SER A 239 17.49 -19.63 -6.97
CA SER A 239 18.04 -19.09 -8.22
C SER A 239 17.00 -19.19 -9.34
N HIS A 240 17.36 -18.75 -10.54
CA HIS A 240 16.53 -18.87 -11.73
C HIS A 240 17.37 -19.29 -12.94
N LYS A 241 16.70 -19.82 -13.97
CA LYS A 241 17.29 -20.03 -15.29
C LYS A 241 16.80 -18.92 -16.21
N GLU A 242 17.76 -18.26 -16.85
CA GLU A 242 17.53 -17.22 -17.83
C GLU A 242 18.34 -17.53 -19.09
N SER A 243 17.74 -17.31 -20.26
CA SER A 243 18.42 -17.39 -21.54
C SER A 243 17.88 -16.30 -22.46
N LEU A 244 18.76 -15.54 -23.11
CA LEU A 244 18.42 -14.46 -24.04
C LEU A 244 17.43 -13.43 -23.44
N GLY A 245 17.61 -13.07 -22.17
CA GLY A 245 16.74 -12.11 -21.47
C GLY A 245 15.37 -12.65 -21.06
N LYS A 246 15.13 -13.97 -21.18
CA LYS A 246 13.88 -14.62 -20.81
C LYS A 246 14.12 -15.62 -19.69
N VAL A 247 13.38 -15.47 -18.60
CA VAL A 247 13.32 -16.47 -17.52
C VAL A 247 12.48 -17.66 -17.99
N SER A 248 12.93 -18.88 -17.67
CA SER A 248 12.18 -20.12 -17.97
C SER A 248 11.73 -20.86 -16.73
N SER A 249 12.49 -20.75 -15.63
CA SER A 249 12.18 -21.42 -14.38
C SER A 249 12.88 -20.78 -13.18
N VAL A 250 12.36 -21.08 -12.00
CA VAL A 250 12.96 -20.76 -10.71
C VAL A 250 13.28 -22.04 -9.94
N LYS A 251 14.44 -22.05 -9.29
CA LYS A 251 14.82 -23.08 -8.32
C LYS A 251 14.42 -22.62 -6.94
N THR A 252 13.73 -23.48 -6.20
CA THR A 252 13.29 -23.22 -4.82
C THR A 252 13.79 -24.30 -3.87
N SER A 253 13.62 -24.09 -2.56
CA SER A 253 13.86 -25.11 -1.54
C SER A 253 12.97 -26.35 -1.68
N ARG A 254 11.90 -26.28 -2.49
CA ARG A 254 10.94 -27.37 -2.68
C ARG A 254 10.94 -27.96 -4.09
N GLY A 255 11.89 -27.56 -4.93
CA GLY A 255 12.01 -28.02 -6.32
C GLY A 255 12.02 -26.88 -7.32
N GLU A 256 12.01 -27.24 -8.60
CA GLU A 256 12.00 -26.31 -9.73
C GLU A 256 10.56 -26.01 -10.17
N ILE A 257 10.29 -24.76 -10.51
CA ILE A 257 8.98 -24.28 -10.99
C ILE A 257 9.21 -23.54 -12.30
N GLU A 258 8.54 -23.96 -13.36
CA GLU A 258 8.54 -23.24 -14.64
C GLU A 258 7.78 -21.91 -14.50
N CYS A 259 8.27 -20.86 -15.15
CA CYS A 259 7.66 -19.53 -15.08
C CYS A 259 7.88 -18.74 -16.36
N GLY A 260 6.86 -17.99 -16.78
CA GLY A 260 6.96 -17.12 -17.95
C GLY A 260 7.50 -15.71 -17.63
N ALA A 261 7.46 -15.32 -16.36
CA ALA A 261 8.00 -14.07 -15.84
C ALA A 261 8.37 -14.23 -14.36
N LEU A 262 9.28 -13.39 -13.88
CA LEU A 262 9.76 -13.41 -12.50
C LEU A 262 9.78 -11.99 -11.92
N ILE A 263 9.09 -11.81 -10.79
CA ILE A 263 9.12 -10.57 -10.00
C ILE A 263 9.85 -10.84 -8.69
N LEU A 264 10.98 -10.16 -8.46
CA LEU A 264 11.73 -10.24 -7.21
C LEU A 264 11.28 -9.15 -6.23
N ALA A 265 10.32 -9.46 -5.37
CA ALA A 265 9.81 -8.58 -4.31
C ALA A 265 10.33 -8.99 -2.91
N VAL A 266 11.62 -9.29 -2.83
CA VAL A 266 12.26 -9.99 -1.69
C VAL A 266 12.56 -9.12 -0.47
N GLY A 267 12.43 -7.79 -0.61
CA GLY A 267 12.80 -6.84 0.44
C GLY A 267 14.32 -6.76 0.70
N HIS A 268 14.74 -5.74 1.45
CA HIS A 268 16.17 -5.46 1.66
C HIS A 268 16.89 -6.47 2.57
N SER A 269 16.16 -7.30 3.31
CA SER A 269 16.73 -8.27 4.26
C SER A 269 17.17 -9.57 3.60
N ALA A 270 16.81 -9.83 2.34
CA ALA A 270 17.14 -11.05 1.59
C ALA A 270 18.60 -11.08 1.09
N ARG A 271 19.55 -10.97 2.03
CA ARG A 271 20.99 -10.85 1.75
C ARG A 271 21.55 -12.02 0.94
N ASP A 272 21.03 -13.22 1.18
CA ASP A 272 21.33 -14.43 0.42
C ASP A 272 20.88 -14.33 -1.03
N THR A 273 19.69 -13.80 -1.29
CA THR A 273 19.23 -13.52 -2.65
C THR A 273 20.08 -12.46 -3.34
N TYR A 274 20.41 -11.35 -2.65
CA TYR A 274 21.31 -10.33 -3.21
C TYR A 274 22.68 -10.91 -3.55
N LYS A 275 23.25 -11.75 -2.67
CA LYS A 275 24.51 -12.45 -2.94
C LYS A 275 24.43 -13.32 -4.19
N MET A 276 23.37 -14.13 -4.32
CA MET A 276 23.16 -14.98 -5.49
C MET A 276 23.05 -14.16 -6.79
N LEU A 277 22.34 -13.03 -6.76
CA LEU A 277 22.22 -12.14 -7.93
C LEU A 277 23.58 -11.54 -8.33
N ILE A 278 24.40 -11.11 -7.36
CA ILE A 278 25.75 -10.59 -7.61
C ILE A 278 26.64 -11.69 -8.22
N GLU A 279 26.62 -12.89 -7.65
CA GLU A 279 27.39 -14.04 -8.16
C GLU A 279 26.91 -14.47 -9.56
N GLY A 280 25.63 -14.24 -9.88
CA GLY A 280 25.04 -14.44 -11.20
C GLY A 280 25.32 -13.32 -12.20
N GLY A 281 26.09 -12.29 -11.84
CA GLY A 281 26.46 -11.19 -12.72
C GLY A 281 25.38 -10.11 -12.89
N THR A 282 24.35 -10.08 -12.04
CA THR A 282 23.39 -8.96 -12.00
C THR A 282 24.05 -7.72 -11.41
N ASP A 283 23.94 -6.59 -12.10
CA ASP A 283 24.41 -5.31 -11.59
C ASP A 283 23.57 -4.86 -10.38
N ILE A 284 24.21 -4.81 -9.20
CA ILE A 284 23.60 -4.30 -7.97
C ILE A 284 24.33 -3.03 -7.54
N ILE A 285 23.62 -1.91 -7.57
CA ILE A 285 24.18 -0.59 -7.29
C ILE A 285 24.05 -0.30 -5.78
N PRO A 286 25.15 0.00 -5.08
CA PRO A 286 25.10 0.44 -3.70
C PRO A 286 24.24 1.70 -3.54
N LYS A 287 23.45 1.75 -2.47
CA LYS A 287 22.59 2.90 -2.14
C LYS A 287 22.80 3.29 -0.69
N ASP A 288 23.00 4.58 -0.44
CA ASP A 288 23.13 5.11 0.91
C ASP A 288 21.90 4.78 1.77
N PHE A 289 22.14 4.52 3.05
CA PHE A 289 21.10 4.22 4.02
C PHE A 289 21.47 4.74 5.41
N SER A 290 20.46 4.89 6.28
CA SER A 290 20.63 5.39 7.65
C SER A 290 20.79 4.24 8.66
N VAL A 291 21.67 4.44 9.63
CA VAL A 291 21.86 3.57 10.80
C VAL A 291 21.79 4.40 12.08
N GLY A 292 21.43 3.78 13.20
CA GLY A 292 21.29 4.48 14.47
C GLY A 292 20.78 3.58 15.59
N MET A 293 20.22 4.18 16.63
CA MET A 293 19.69 3.47 17.80
C MET A 293 18.19 3.73 17.96
N ARG A 294 17.49 2.78 18.59
CA ARG A 294 16.14 3.02 19.10
C ARG A 294 16.25 3.74 20.43
N ILE A 295 15.56 4.88 20.55
CA ILE A 295 15.43 5.64 21.78
C ILE A 295 14.02 5.44 22.34
N GLU A 296 13.92 5.32 23.65
CA GLU A 296 12.66 5.14 24.37
C GLU A 296 12.52 6.27 25.41
N HIS A 297 11.35 6.90 25.44
CA HIS A 297 10.93 7.85 26.46
C HIS A 297 9.55 7.42 26.96
N LEU A 298 9.17 7.84 28.17
CA LEU A 298 7.82 7.62 28.64
C LEU A 298 6.84 8.34 27.72
N ARG A 299 5.76 7.64 27.34
CA ARG A 299 4.69 8.23 26.54
C ARG A 299 4.13 9.51 27.19
N SER A 300 4.01 9.54 28.52
CA SER A 300 3.55 10.70 29.29
C SER A 300 4.42 11.94 29.08
N ASP A 301 5.73 11.76 28.93
CA ASP A 301 6.67 12.86 28.75
C ASP A 301 6.54 13.44 27.35
N ILE A 302 6.34 12.57 26.36
CA ILE A 302 6.05 12.98 24.98
C ILE A 302 4.69 13.70 24.89
N ASP A 303 3.65 13.13 25.51
CA ASP A 303 2.30 13.70 25.52
C ASP A 303 2.26 15.08 26.20
N SER A 304 3.09 15.31 27.22
CA SER A 304 3.18 16.60 27.92
C SER A 304 4.02 17.65 27.19
N ALA A 305 5.03 17.21 26.43
CA ALA A 305 5.92 18.10 25.68
C ALA A 305 5.28 18.66 24.40
N MET A 306 4.38 17.90 23.77
CA MET A 306 3.60 18.30 22.59
C MET A 306 2.46 19.25 22.93
#